data_AF-A0A3A8RBW5-F1
#
_entry.id   AF-A0A3A8RBW5-F1
#
_cell.length_a   1.000
_cell.length_b   1.000
_cell.length_c   1.000
_cell.angle_alpha   90.00
_cell.angle_beta   90.00
_cell.angle_gamma   90.00
#
_symmetry.space_group_name_H-M   'P 1'
#
loop_
_entity.id
_entity.type
_entity.pdbx_description
1 polymer ?
#
loop_
_entity_poly.entity_id
_entity_poly.type
_entity_poly.pdbx_seq_one_letter_code
_entity_poly.pdbx_strand_id
1 'polypeptide(L)'
;MPAFARTPPTFARALLLGCRAGLLVFLALYTLCALLNMQLGYQGNESRVVTEYVWSAWRSVVLWQVARLLGAYCVVGLLLGALLGAGLWAAERSRRAVFWLSGLGCLVVEGFLVAADMARHPHLYAATLYERSEVTAEVLRVLSGTQPSGWTFAAWVLPVLSVLAVVGRW
;
A
#
# COMPACT_ATOMS: atom_id res chain seq x y z
N MET A 1 2.14 35.36 0.73
CA MET A 1 1.33 34.13 0.92
C MET A 1 0.46 34.32 2.16
N PRO A 2 -0.88 34.20 2.09
CA PRO A 2 -1.73 34.58 3.21
C PRO A 2 -1.56 33.62 4.41
N ALA A 3 -1.55 34.21 5.61
CA ALA A 3 -1.25 33.58 6.90
C ALA A 3 -2.16 32.41 7.31
N PHE A 4 -3.31 32.22 6.62
CA PHE A 4 -4.26 31.14 6.86
C PHE A 4 -3.75 29.73 6.50
N ALA A 5 -2.63 29.61 5.78
CA ALA A 5 -2.07 28.30 5.40
C ALA A 5 -1.25 27.61 6.51
N ARG A 6 -0.96 28.31 7.62
CA ARG A 6 -0.04 27.84 8.68
C ARG A 6 -0.72 27.30 9.93
N THR A 7 -2.03 27.46 10.08
CA THR A 7 -2.70 26.92 11.26
C THR A 7 -2.76 25.40 11.19
N PRO A 8 -2.24 24.69 12.22
CA PRO A 8 -2.32 23.24 12.26
C PRO A 8 -3.80 22.80 12.27
N PRO A 9 -4.15 21.68 11.62
CA PRO A 9 -5.48 21.12 11.71
C PRO A 9 -5.83 20.78 13.17
N THR A 10 -7.12 20.73 13.48
CA THR A 10 -7.59 20.02 14.67
C THR A 10 -7.25 18.53 14.54
N PHE A 11 -7.13 17.82 15.67
CA PHE A 11 -6.81 16.39 15.67
C PHE A 11 -7.77 15.57 14.79
N ALA A 12 -9.08 15.75 14.96
CA ALA A 12 -10.09 15.08 14.15
C ALA A 12 -9.92 15.35 12.64
N ARG A 13 -9.54 16.58 12.26
CA ARG A 13 -9.31 16.92 10.86
C ARG A 13 -8.02 16.31 10.33
N ALA A 14 -7.00 16.15 11.17
CA ALA A 14 -5.76 15.46 10.79
C ALA A 14 -5.98 13.96 10.57
N LEU A 15 -6.79 13.31 11.42
CA LEU A 15 -7.20 11.91 11.22
C LEU A 15 -7.91 11.74 9.88
N LEU A 16 -8.91 12.59 9.59
CA LEU A 16 -9.64 12.51 8.32
C LEU A 16 -8.73 12.75 7.10
N LEU A 17 -7.81 13.70 7.18
CA LEU A 17 -6.84 13.95 6.10
C LEU A 17 -5.90 12.76 5.91
N GLY A 18 -5.41 12.17 7.01
CA GLY A 18 -4.60 10.97 7.01
C GLY A 18 -5.33 9.77 6.40
N CYS A 19 -6.55 9.46 6.87
CA CYS A 19 -7.41 8.41 6.33
C CYS A 19 -7.63 8.58 4.82
N ARG A 20 -7.94 9.79 4.36
CA ARG A 20 -8.14 10.06 2.93
C ARG A 20 -6.87 9.83 2.13
N ALA A 21 -5.72 10.27 2.64
CA ALA A 21 -4.44 10.06 1.98
C ALA A 21 -4.08 8.56 1.91
N GLY A 22 -4.21 7.84 3.02
CA GLY A 22 -3.93 6.40 3.08
C GLY A 22 -4.87 5.61 2.17
N LEU A 23 -6.17 5.89 2.19
CA LEU A 23 -7.13 5.26 1.27
C LEU A 23 -6.79 5.52 -0.21
N LEU A 24 -6.41 6.75 -0.56
CA LEU A 24 -6.03 7.09 -1.94
C LEU A 24 -4.79 6.33 -2.40
N VAL A 25 -3.77 6.24 -1.54
CA VAL A 25 -2.55 5.46 -1.83
C VAL A 25 -2.90 4.01 -2.07
N PHE A 26 -3.70 3.41 -1.20
CA PHE A 26 -4.09 2.00 -1.33
C PHE A 26 -4.93 1.75 -2.57
N LEU A 27 -5.92 2.60 -2.86
CA LEU A 27 -6.70 2.47 -4.08
C LEU A 27 -5.83 2.63 -5.33
N ALA A 28 -4.87 3.56 -5.32
CA ALA A 28 -3.95 3.74 -6.43
C ALA A 28 -3.03 2.53 -6.63
N LEU A 29 -2.40 2.02 -5.56
CA LEU A 29 -1.54 0.84 -5.62
C LEU A 29 -2.32 -0.41 -6.04
N TYR A 30 -3.52 -0.63 -5.47
CA TYR A 30 -4.37 -1.74 -5.84
C TYR A 30 -4.81 -1.66 -7.31
N THR A 31 -5.24 -0.48 -7.76
CA THR A 31 -5.63 -0.26 -9.16
C THR A 31 -4.44 -0.48 -10.10
N LEU A 32 -3.27 0.05 -9.76
CA LEU A 32 -2.05 -0.17 -10.54
C LEU A 32 -1.69 -1.66 -10.58
N CYS A 33 -1.74 -2.35 -9.46
CA CYS A 33 -1.50 -3.80 -9.38
C CYS A 33 -2.53 -4.58 -10.20
N ALA A 34 -3.81 -4.21 -10.17
CA ALA A 34 -4.84 -4.83 -10.98
C ALA A 34 -4.62 -4.60 -12.49
N LEU A 35 -4.26 -3.38 -12.89
CA LEU A 35 -3.93 -3.05 -14.29
C LEU A 35 -2.71 -3.84 -14.78
N LEU A 36 -1.64 -3.86 -13.99
CA LEU A 36 -0.43 -4.62 -14.30
C LEU A 36 -0.74 -6.13 -14.34
N ASN A 37 -1.47 -6.67 -13.36
CA ASN A 37 -1.85 -8.09 -13.37
C ASN A 37 -2.76 -8.47 -14.54
N MET A 38 -3.67 -7.58 -14.97
CA MET A 38 -4.46 -7.83 -16.18
C MET A 38 -3.58 -7.83 -17.44
N GLN A 39 -2.58 -6.95 -17.51
CA GLN A 39 -1.61 -6.97 -18.62
C GLN A 39 -0.66 -8.17 -18.57
N LEU A 40 -0.32 -8.67 -17.36
CA LEU A 40 0.66 -9.73 -17.14
C LEU A 40 0.06 -11.14 -17.15
N GLY A 41 -1.15 -11.33 -16.62
CA GLY A 41 -1.79 -12.64 -16.45
C GLY A 41 -2.75 -13.06 -17.57
N TYR A 42 -3.26 -12.11 -18.38
CA TYR A 42 -4.25 -12.41 -19.43
C TYR A 42 -3.62 -12.91 -20.74
N GLN A 43 -2.29 -13.03 -20.80
CA GLN A 43 -1.58 -13.52 -21.98
C GLN A 43 -1.48 -15.06 -22.05
N GLY A 44 -1.98 -15.80 -21.04
CA GLY A 44 -1.76 -17.24 -20.93
C GLY A 44 -2.96 -18.16 -21.15
N ASN A 45 -4.16 -17.67 -21.50
CA ASN A 45 -5.34 -18.53 -21.67
C ASN A 45 -5.85 -18.51 -23.11
N GLU A 46 -5.43 -19.50 -23.90
CA GLU A 46 -5.68 -19.59 -25.35
C GLU A 46 -7.13 -20.00 -25.71
N SER A 47 -8.03 -20.21 -24.76
CA SER A 47 -9.44 -20.57 -25.02
C SER A 47 -10.44 -19.62 -24.37
N ARG A 48 -11.07 -18.78 -25.20
CA ARG A 48 -12.16 -17.87 -24.84
C ARG A 48 -13.37 -18.60 -24.23
N VAL A 49 -13.65 -19.82 -24.69
CA VAL A 49 -14.82 -20.62 -24.27
C VAL A 49 -14.67 -21.12 -22.83
N VAL A 50 -13.49 -21.62 -22.47
CA VAL A 50 -13.21 -22.07 -21.09
C VAL A 50 -13.24 -20.88 -20.12
N THR A 51 -12.75 -19.72 -20.57
CA THR A 51 -12.75 -18.48 -19.77
C THR A 51 -14.17 -17.99 -19.49
N GLU A 52 -15.04 -17.94 -20.50
CA GLU A 52 -16.44 -17.51 -20.34
C GLU A 52 -17.23 -18.48 -19.43
N TYR A 53 -17.02 -19.79 -19.57
CA TYR A 53 -17.65 -20.80 -18.72
C TYR A 53 -17.21 -20.68 -17.25
N VAL A 54 -15.89 -20.67 -16.99
CA VAL A 54 -15.34 -20.54 -15.63
C VAL A 54 -15.78 -19.22 -15.00
N TRP A 55 -15.76 -18.13 -15.76
CA TRP A 55 -16.25 -16.84 -15.29
C TRP A 55 -17.73 -16.93 -14.90
N SER A 56 -18.61 -17.47 -15.75
CA SER A 56 -20.04 -17.57 -15.41
C SER A 56 -20.33 -18.40 -14.15
N ALA A 57 -19.61 -19.51 -13.96
CA ALA A 57 -19.82 -20.43 -12.84
C ALA A 57 -19.24 -19.93 -11.51
N TRP A 58 -18.12 -19.20 -11.55
CA TRP A 58 -17.37 -18.80 -10.35
C TRP A 58 -17.40 -17.29 -10.08
N ARG A 59 -18.11 -16.50 -10.90
CA ARG A 59 -18.18 -15.03 -10.80
C ARG A 59 -18.50 -14.56 -9.38
N SER A 60 -19.51 -15.13 -8.73
CA SER A 60 -19.92 -14.71 -7.38
C SER A 60 -18.80 -14.93 -6.35
N VAL A 61 -18.09 -16.05 -6.44
CA VAL A 61 -16.97 -16.39 -5.55
C VAL A 61 -15.80 -15.45 -5.78
N VAL A 62 -15.44 -15.20 -7.05
CA VAL A 62 -14.35 -14.27 -7.40
C VAL A 62 -14.69 -12.85 -6.95
N LEU A 63 -15.92 -12.37 -7.22
CA LEU A 63 -16.36 -11.04 -6.80
C LEU A 63 -16.37 -10.89 -5.28
N TRP A 64 -16.78 -11.92 -4.55
CA TRP A 64 -16.75 -11.92 -3.08
C TRP A 64 -15.31 -11.88 -2.53
N GLN A 65 -14.40 -12.66 -3.11
CA GLN A 65 -12.99 -12.61 -2.73
C GLN A 65 -12.38 -11.25 -3.00
N VAL A 66 -12.68 -10.64 -4.16
CA VAL A 66 -12.27 -9.28 -4.50
C VAL A 66 -12.85 -8.26 -3.53
N ALA A 67 -14.13 -8.35 -3.19
CA ALA A 67 -14.78 -7.45 -2.23
C ALA A 67 -14.17 -7.56 -0.83
N ARG A 68 -13.91 -8.79 -0.36
CA ARG A 68 -13.23 -9.03 0.93
C ARG A 68 -11.83 -8.46 0.95
N LEU A 69 -11.10 -8.65 -0.15
CA LEU A 69 -9.73 -8.16 -0.30
C LEU A 69 -9.69 -6.62 -0.31
N LEU A 70 -10.56 -6.00 -1.10
CA LEU A 70 -10.75 -4.55 -1.12
C LEU A 70 -11.11 -4.02 0.28
N GLY A 71 -12.06 -4.66 0.95
CA GLY A 71 -12.46 -4.29 2.31
C GLY A 71 -11.29 -4.33 3.30
N ALA A 72 -10.52 -5.43 3.29
CA ALA A 72 -9.34 -5.57 4.15
C ALA A 72 -8.30 -4.47 3.87
N TYR A 73 -7.96 -4.23 2.60
CA TYR A 73 -6.96 -3.22 2.24
C TYR A 73 -7.44 -1.79 2.49
N CYS A 74 -8.74 -1.50 2.34
CA CYS A 74 -9.31 -0.22 2.73
C CYS A 74 -9.14 0.03 4.23
N VAL A 75 -9.40 -0.98 5.07
CA VAL A 75 -9.21 -0.87 6.53
C VAL A 75 -7.76 -0.59 6.87
N VAL A 76 -6.81 -1.31 6.26
CA VAL A 76 -5.36 -1.07 6.50
C VAL A 76 -4.99 0.36 6.09
N GLY A 77 -5.40 0.82 4.90
CA GLY A 77 -5.09 2.17 4.43
C GLY A 77 -5.70 3.28 5.29
N LEU A 78 -6.91 3.08 5.80
CA LEU A 78 -7.54 4.01 6.73
C LEU A 78 -6.81 4.07 8.07
N LEU A 79 -6.48 2.91 8.66
CA LEU A 79 -5.79 2.83 9.95
C LEU A 79 -4.38 3.42 9.87
N LEU A 80 -3.62 3.04 8.85
CA LEU A 80 -2.27 3.55 8.63
C LEU A 80 -2.29 5.06 8.38
N GLY A 81 -3.20 5.52 7.52
CA GLY A 81 -3.42 6.94 7.27
C GLY A 81 -3.79 7.71 8.53
N ALA A 82 -4.69 7.18 9.37
CA ALA A 82 -5.09 7.78 10.63
C ALA A 82 -3.90 7.93 11.60
N LEU A 83 -3.11 6.87 11.76
CA LEU A 83 -1.93 6.86 12.65
C LEU A 83 -0.89 7.90 12.21
N LEU A 84 -0.54 7.92 10.92
CA LEU A 84 0.42 8.89 10.39
C LEU A 84 -0.13 10.32 10.47
N GLY A 85 -1.42 10.51 10.18
CA GLY A 85 -2.10 11.79 10.32
C GLY A 85 -2.09 12.32 11.76
N ALA A 86 -2.29 11.43 12.74
CA ALA A 86 -2.17 11.73 14.16
C ALA A 86 -0.75 12.14 14.55
N GLY A 87 0.26 11.40 14.13
CA GLY A 87 1.67 11.73 14.39
C GLY A 87 2.09 13.07 13.77
N LEU A 88 1.62 13.37 12.55
CA LEU A 88 1.91 14.64 11.89
C LEU A 88 1.18 15.82 12.52
N TRP A 89 -0.01 15.60 13.07
CA TRP A 89 -0.69 16.57 13.92
C TRP A 89 0.08 16.82 15.21
N ALA A 90 0.61 15.76 15.82
CA ALA A 90 1.47 15.85 17.00
C ALA A 90 2.73 16.68 16.71
N ALA A 91 3.27 16.57 15.50
CA ALA A 91 4.39 17.38 15.01
C ALA A 91 3.99 18.76 14.45
N GLU A 92 2.79 19.27 14.76
CA GLU A 92 2.29 20.61 14.37
C GLU A 92 2.32 20.90 12.87
N ARG A 93 2.20 19.86 12.04
CA ARG A 93 2.27 20.03 10.59
C ARG A 93 1.01 20.68 10.04
N SER A 94 1.21 21.49 8.98
CA SER A 94 0.11 22.14 8.28
C SER A 94 -0.83 21.12 7.62
N ARG A 95 -2.06 21.54 7.30
CA ARG A 95 -3.08 20.66 6.68
C ARG A 95 -2.59 19.95 5.41
N ARG A 96 -1.88 20.69 4.54
CA ARG A 96 -1.33 20.15 3.29
C ARG A 96 -0.23 19.13 3.59
N ALA A 97 0.64 19.44 4.55
CA ALA A 97 1.70 18.54 4.96
C ALA A 97 1.13 17.25 5.56
N VAL A 98 0.10 17.33 6.40
CA VAL A 98 -0.58 16.15 6.97
C VAL A 98 -1.09 15.22 5.86
N PHE A 99 -1.79 15.75 4.86
CA PHE A 99 -2.31 14.94 3.76
C PHE A 99 -1.17 14.29 2.94
N TRP A 100 -0.23 15.09 2.43
CA TRP A 100 0.83 14.58 1.55
C TRP A 100 1.81 13.65 2.26
N LEU A 101 2.23 13.99 3.48
CA LEU A 101 3.16 13.17 4.25
C LEU A 101 2.51 11.88 4.76
N SER A 102 1.20 11.89 5.08
CA SER A 102 0.50 10.64 5.40
C SER A 102 0.45 9.72 4.18
N GLY A 103 0.20 10.27 2.99
CA GLY A 103 0.23 9.50 1.74
C GLY A 103 1.63 8.93 1.45
N LEU A 104 2.67 9.77 1.48
CA LEU A 104 4.05 9.32 1.28
C LEU A 104 4.47 8.28 2.34
N GLY A 105 4.10 8.49 3.59
CA GLY A 105 4.37 7.53 4.66
C GLY A 105 3.67 6.20 4.43
N CYS A 106 2.40 6.20 3.99
CA CYS A 106 1.70 4.97 3.61
C CYS A 106 2.41 4.25 2.45
N LEU A 107 2.83 4.98 1.41
CA LEU A 107 3.58 4.41 0.28
C LEU A 107 4.89 3.76 0.72
N VAL A 108 5.62 4.40 1.62
CA VAL A 108 6.90 3.87 2.15
C VAL A 108 6.67 2.59 2.95
N VAL A 109 5.67 2.58 3.83
CA VAL A 109 5.31 1.38 4.63
C VAL A 109 4.92 0.23 3.72
N GLU A 110 4.02 0.46 2.77
CA GLU A 110 3.59 -0.56 1.80
C GLU A 110 4.76 -1.05 0.94
N GLY A 111 5.64 -0.15 0.48
CA GLY A 111 6.83 -0.51 -0.27
C GLY A 111 7.75 -1.47 0.48
N PHE A 112 7.95 -1.24 1.79
CA PHE A 112 8.73 -2.15 2.63
C PHE A 112 8.02 -3.48 2.87
N LEU A 113 6.70 -3.48 3.04
CA LEU A 113 5.93 -4.74 3.17
C LEU A 113 6.00 -5.58 1.90
N VAL A 114 5.89 -4.95 0.73
CA VAL A 114 6.07 -5.62 -0.57
C VAL A 114 7.48 -6.17 -0.72
N ALA A 115 8.51 -5.40 -0.34
CA ALA A 115 9.89 -5.89 -0.34
C ALA A 115 10.09 -7.09 0.60
N ALA A 116 9.46 -7.08 1.78
CA ALA A 116 9.48 -8.19 2.72
C ALA A 116 8.83 -9.45 2.14
N ASP A 117 7.70 -9.30 1.45
CA ASP A 117 6.97 -10.39 0.81
C ASP A 117 7.77 -11.01 -0.35
N MET A 118 8.38 -10.17 -1.18
CA MET A 118 9.30 -10.60 -2.25
C MET A 118 10.51 -11.35 -1.71
N ALA A 119 11.10 -10.87 -0.62
CA ALA A 119 12.22 -11.54 0.04
C ALA A 119 11.81 -12.89 0.65
N ARG A 120 10.56 -13.02 1.15
CA ARG A 120 10.06 -14.24 1.77
C ARG A 120 9.64 -15.30 0.76
N HIS A 121 9.09 -14.88 -0.38
CA HIS A 121 8.54 -15.77 -1.39
C HIS A 121 9.14 -15.55 -2.78
N PRO A 122 10.48 -15.59 -2.93
CA PRO A 122 11.14 -15.22 -4.19
C PRO A 122 10.74 -16.13 -5.37
N HIS A 123 10.39 -17.38 -5.11
CA HIS A 123 9.91 -18.33 -6.12
C HIS A 123 8.59 -17.93 -6.78
N LEU A 124 7.71 -17.19 -6.07
CA LEU A 124 6.44 -16.71 -6.62
C LEU A 124 6.66 -15.61 -7.68
N TYR A 125 7.70 -14.81 -7.50
CA TYR A 125 8.07 -13.70 -8.40
C TYR A 125 9.04 -14.12 -9.50
N ALA A 126 9.87 -15.13 -9.22
CA ALA A 126 10.87 -15.64 -10.14
C ALA A 126 10.27 -16.13 -11.47
N ALA A 127 9.20 -16.93 -11.40
CA ALA A 127 8.60 -17.57 -12.58
C ALA A 127 7.87 -16.59 -13.51
N THR A 128 7.53 -15.38 -13.04
CA THR A 128 6.68 -14.43 -13.77
C THR A 128 7.42 -13.17 -14.23
N LEU A 129 8.50 -12.79 -13.53
CA LEU A 129 9.18 -11.51 -13.74
C LEU A 129 10.63 -11.63 -14.25
N TYR A 130 11.31 -12.77 -14.02
CA TYR A 130 12.70 -12.94 -14.50
C TYR A 130 12.82 -12.96 -16.03
N GLU A 131 11.81 -13.50 -16.72
CA GLU A 131 11.85 -13.63 -18.18
C GLU A 131 11.41 -12.37 -18.92
N ARG A 132 10.83 -11.37 -18.22
CA ARG A 132 10.21 -10.20 -18.87
C ARG A 132 11.08 -8.95 -18.89
N SER A 133 12.00 -8.77 -17.95
CA SER A 133 12.92 -7.63 -17.94
C SER A 133 14.15 -7.92 -17.07
N GLU A 134 15.34 -7.65 -17.62
CA GLU A 134 16.60 -7.74 -16.88
C GLU A 134 16.64 -6.83 -15.64
N VAL A 135 15.99 -5.66 -15.72
CA VAL A 135 15.92 -4.72 -14.59
C VAL A 135 15.07 -5.30 -13.46
N THR A 136 13.90 -5.87 -13.78
CA THR A 136 13.02 -6.48 -12.78
C THR A 136 13.67 -7.74 -12.19
N ALA A 137 14.41 -8.48 -13.02
CA ALA A 137 15.19 -9.61 -12.58
C ALA A 137 16.27 -9.21 -11.56
N GLU A 138 17.01 -8.14 -11.83
CA GLU A 138 18.05 -7.69 -10.92
C GLU A 138 17.48 -7.21 -9.58
N VAL A 139 16.39 -6.43 -9.61
CA VAL A 139 15.69 -6.00 -8.39
C VAL A 139 15.22 -7.20 -7.57
N LEU A 140 14.63 -8.21 -8.20
CA LEU A 140 14.17 -9.41 -7.51
C LEU A 140 15.30 -10.24 -6.92
N ARG A 141 16.45 -10.35 -7.61
CA ARG A 141 17.64 -11.02 -7.08
C ARG A 141 18.14 -10.31 -5.83
N VAL A 142 18.27 -8.99 -5.88
CA VAL A 142 18.69 -8.18 -4.73
C VAL A 142 17.73 -8.38 -3.56
N LEU A 143 16.43 -8.27 -3.77
CA LEU A 143 15.44 -8.44 -2.71
C LEU A 143 15.40 -9.86 -2.16
N SER A 144 15.50 -10.89 -3.01
CA SER A 144 15.52 -12.29 -2.60
C SER A 144 16.73 -12.66 -1.73
N GLY A 145 17.85 -11.94 -1.87
CA GLY A 145 19.05 -12.13 -1.05
C GLY A 145 19.00 -11.45 0.32
N THR A 146 17.94 -10.69 0.62
CA THR A 146 17.81 -9.95 1.89
C THR A 146 16.94 -10.68 2.91
N GLN A 147 17.07 -10.32 4.19
CA GLN A 147 16.22 -10.87 5.24
C GLN A 147 14.84 -10.19 5.28
N PRO A 148 13.72 -10.94 5.17
CA PRO A 148 12.37 -10.37 5.21
C PRO A 148 12.05 -9.60 6.50
N SER A 149 12.68 -9.98 7.61
CA SER A 149 12.52 -9.34 8.92
C SER A 149 13.01 -7.90 8.92
N GLY A 150 14.10 -7.59 8.20
CA GLY A 150 14.65 -6.23 8.12
C GLY A 150 13.66 -5.26 7.44
N TRP A 151 13.06 -5.70 6.33
CA TRP A 151 12.02 -4.94 5.63
C TRP A 151 10.75 -4.79 6.47
N THR A 152 10.31 -5.87 7.13
CA THR A 152 9.16 -5.81 8.03
C THR A 152 9.40 -4.82 9.17
N PHE A 153 10.60 -4.82 9.76
CA PHE A 153 10.98 -3.86 10.79
C PHE A 153 10.97 -2.42 10.28
N ALA A 154 11.55 -2.17 9.10
CA ALA A 154 11.56 -0.86 8.46
C ALA A 154 10.12 -0.32 8.22
N ALA A 155 9.19 -1.19 7.82
CA ALA A 155 7.78 -0.84 7.64
C ALA A 155 7.13 -0.31 8.93
N TRP A 156 7.53 -0.80 10.10
CA TRP A 156 6.94 -0.39 11.38
C TRP A 156 7.52 0.89 11.97
N VAL A 157 8.66 1.38 11.47
CA VAL A 157 9.33 2.59 12.01
C VAL A 157 8.40 3.81 11.98
N LEU A 158 7.77 4.10 10.84
CA LEU A 158 6.91 5.29 10.70
C LEU A 158 5.63 5.23 11.57
N PRO A 159 4.87 4.11 11.59
CA PRO A 159 3.76 3.93 12.53
C PRO A 159 4.17 4.11 13.99
N VAL A 160 5.27 3.49 14.42
CA VAL A 160 5.75 3.55 15.81
C VAL A 160 6.13 4.98 16.19
N LEU A 161 6.92 5.67 15.36
CA LEU A 161 7.28 7.07 15.59
C LEU A 161 6.04 7.98 15.67
N SER A 162 5.02 7.70 14.87
CA SER A 162 3.78 8.47 14.89
C SER A 162 3.01 8.29 16.20
N VAL A 163 2.96 7.05 16.73
CA VAL A 163 2.36 6.78 18.05
C VAL A 163 3.16 7.47 19.15
N LEU A 164 4.49 7.36 19.14
CA LEU A 164 5.35 8.01 20.13
C LEU A 164 5.20 9.53 20.14
N ALA A 165 5.10 10.15 18.96
CA ALA A 165 4.85 11.58 18.84
C ALA A 165 3.52 12.00 19.47
N VAL A 166 2.47 11.18 19.33
CA VAL A 166 1.16 11.44 19.96
C VAL A 166 1.22 11.28 21.46
N VAL A 167 1.85 10.20 21.96
CA VAL A 167 1.94 9.92 23.41
C VAL A 167 2.80 10.95 24.13
N GLY A 168 3.95 11.33 23.57
CA GLY A 168 4.87 12.30 24.18
C GLY A 168 4.36 13.75 24.24
N ARG A 169 3.15 14.00 23.73
CA ARG A 169 2.46 15.29 23.80
C ARG A 169 1.52 15.44 25.00
N TRP A 170 1.27 14.33 25.72
CA TRP A 170 0.51 14.30 26.96
C TRP A 170 1.46 14.33 28.15
#